data_AF-A0A7V9RT77-F1
#
_entry.id   AF-A0A7V9RT77-F1
#
_cell.length_a   1.000
_cell.length_b   1.000
_cell.length_c   1.000
_cell.angle_alpha   90.00
_cell.angle_beta   90.00
_cell.angle_gamma   90.00
#
_symmetry.space_group_name_H-M   'P 1'
#
loop_
_entity.id
_entity.type
_entity.pdbx_description
1 polymer ?
#
loop_
_entity_poly.entity_id
_entity_poly.type
_entity_poly.pdbx_seq_one_letter_code
_entity_poly.pdbx_strand_id
1 'polypeptide(L)'
;QWCDAANVLRIQLERQNQVLFSSLREYNLAYGVSKKLLDSINKEIVIMHPGPINRGVEIDSDVADSNQSIILQQVENGVAVRMAVLYLLSGKQ
;
A
#
# COMPACT_ATOMS: atom_id res chain seq x y z
N GLN A 1 -0.80 -20.48 -2.97
CA GLN A 1 -1.31 -19.59 -4.05
C GLN A 1 -1.13 -18.15 -3.57
N TRP A 2 -0.68 -17.25 -4.44
CA TRP A 2 -0.52 -15.82 -4.13
C TRP A 2 -1.77 -15.03 -4.56
N CYS A 3 -1.94 -13.82 -4.03
CA CYS A 3 -3.05 -12.93 -4.36
C CYS A 3 -2.96 -12.35 -5.79
N ASP A 4 -4.02 -11.68 -6.24
CA ASP A 4 -4.02 -10.86 -7.46
C ASP A 4 -3.62 -9.41 -7.17
N ALA A 5 -4.00 -8.90 -6.00
CA ALA A 5 -3.63 -7.59 -5.48
C ALA A 5 -3.17 -7.69 -4.02
N ALA A 6 -2.13 -6.94 -3.68
CA ALA A 6 -1.61 -6.80 -2.33
C ALA A 6 -1.79 -5.35 -1.87
N ASN A 7 -2.66 -5.14 -0.88
CA ASN A 7 -2.86 -3.83 -0.26
C ASN A 7 -2.00 -3.70 0.99
N VAL A 8 -0.86 -3.02 0.83
CA VAL A 8 0.10 -2.78 1.90
C VAL A 8 -0.38 -1.61 2.74
N LEU A 9 -0.20 -1.68 4.06
CA LEU A 9 -0.67 -0.67 4.98
C LEU A 9 0.48 0.02 5.70
N ARG A 10 0.28 1.31 5.98
CA ARG A 10 1.20 2.08 6.81
C ARG A 10 1.23 1.51 8.22
N ILE A 11 2.42 1.22 8.72
CA ILE A 11 2.59 0.95 10.15
C ILE A 11 2.31 2.22 10.97
N GLN A 12 1.44 2.12 11.97
CA GLN A 12 1.00 3.24 12.81
C GLN A 12 1.68 3.16 14.19
N LEU A 13 2.96 3.49 14.26
CA LEU A 13 3.73 3.43 15.52
C LEU A 13 3.08 4.27 16.62
N GLU A 14 2.51 5.41 16.25
CA GLU A 14 1.84 6.35 17.15
C GLU A 14 0.54 5.80 17.75
N ARG A 15 0.05 4.64 17.29
CA ARG A 15 -1.16 3.97 17.79
C ARG A 15 -0.86 2.71 18.58
N GLN A 16 0.42 2.37 18.75
CA GLN A 16 0.83 1.16 19.46
C GLN A 16 1.11 1.47 20.93
N ASN A 17 0.44 0.74 21.83
CA ASN A 17 0.63 0.85 23.28
C ASN A 17 1.63 -0.18 23.83
N GLN A 18 2.27 -0.94 22.94
CA GLN A 18 3.24 -1.99 23.29
C GLN A 18 4.32 -2.08 22.21
N VAL A 19 5.51 -2.53 22.60
CA VAL A 19 6.61 -2.77 21.67
C VAL A 19 6.36 -4.11 20.97
N LEU A 20 5.96 -4.05 19.70
CA LEU A 20 5.68 -5.24 18.88
C LEU A 20 6.89 -5.78 18.11
N PHE A 21 7.94 -4.97 17.94
CA PHE A 21 9.16 -5.30 17.19
C PHE A 21 10.31 -4.42 17.69
N SER A 22 11.54 -4.92 17.58
CA SER A 22 12.72 -4.26 18.14
C SER A 22 13.18 -3.06 17.31
N SER A 23 12.86 -3.05 16.00
CA SER A 23 13.15 -1.92 15.11
C SER A 23 12.29 -1.95 13.85
N LEU A 24 12.21 -0.82 13.14
CA LEU A 24 11.59 -0.74 11.81
C LEU A 24 12.28 -1.65 10.78
N ARG A 25 13.58 -1.90 10.95
CA ARG A 25 14.34 -2.82 10.11
C ARG A 25 13.90 -4.27 10.30
N GLU A 26 13.69 -4.70 11.55
CA GLU A 26 13.13 -6.04 11.80
C GLU A 26 11.72 -6.18 11.22
N TYR A 27 10.89 -5.15 11.36
CA TYR A 27 9.58 -5.13 10.75
C TYR A 27 9.64 -5.29 9.23
N ASN A 28 10.51 -4.54 8.54
CA ASN A 28 10.69 -4.65 7.08
C ASN A 28 11.16 -6.06 6.66
N LEU A 29 12.12 -6.65 7.38
CA LEU A 29 12.61 -7.99 7.07
C LEU A 29 11.54 -9.08 7.26
N ALA A 30 10.68 -8.93 8.26
CA ALA A 30 9.65 -9.92 8.59
C ALA A 30 8.35 -9.73 7.80
N TYR A 31 7.95 -8.49 7.52
CA TYR A 31 6.61 -8.15 7.01
C TYR A 31 6.63 -7.18 5.82
N GLY A 32 7.77 -6.58 5.50
CA GLY A 32 7.88 -5.63 4.40
C GLY A 32 7.74 -6.31 3.03
N VAL A 33 7.12 -5.60 2.09
CA VAL A 33 7.06 -6.03 0.69
C VAL A 33 8.32 -5.56 -0.03
N SER A 34 9.22 -6.51 -0.28
CA SER A 34 10.49 -6.26 -0.98
C SER A 34 10.46 -6.68 -2.44
N LYS A 35 11.36 -6.10 -3.24
CA LYS A 35 11.50 -6.49 -4.65
C LYS A 35 11.89 -7.96 -4.79
N LYS A 36 12.78 -8.44 -3.92
CA LYS A 36 13.16 -9.86 -3.84
C LYS A 36 11.97 -10.78 -3.59
N LEU A 37 11.04 -10.38 -2.72
CA LEU A 37 9.82 -11.14 -2.50
C LEU A 37 9.01 -11.23 -3.78
N LEU A 38 8.76 -10.10 -4.46
CA LEU A 38 7.98 -10.08 -5.70
C LEU A 38 8.64 -10.88 -6.83
N ASP A 39 9.95 -10.78 -6.99
CA ASP A 39 10.69 -11.52 -8.03
C ASP A 39 10.69 -13.04 -7.78
N SER A 40 10.47 -13.49 -6.53
CA SER A 40 10.30 -14.91 -6.21
C SER A 40 8.94 -15.48 -6.60
N ILE A 41 7.99 -14.61 -6.95
CA ILE A 41 6.61 -14.97 -7.29
C ILE A 41 6.49 -15.06 -8.80
N ASN A 42 6.14 -16.24 -9.33
CA ASN A 42 5.89 -16.43 -10.76
C ASN A 42 4.50 -15.93 -11.19
N LYS A 43 4.17 -14.69 -10.80
CA LYS A 43 2.90 -14.02 -11.07
C LYS A 43 3.06 -12.52 -10.83
N GLU A 44 2.56 -11.72 -11.76
CA GLU A 44 2.44 -10.28 -11.58
C GLU A 44 1.29 -9.97 -10.59
N ILE A 45 1.62 -9.28 -9.50
CA ILE A 45 0.68 -8.88 -8.44
C ILE A 45 0.52 -7.36 -8.48
N VAL A 46 -0.71 -6.86 -8.42
CA VAL A 46 -0.98 -5.42 -8.29
C VAL A 46 -0.67 -4.96 -6.86
N ILE A 47 0.17 -3.95 -6.71
CA ILE A 47 0.54 -3.37 -5.42
C ILE A 47 -0.28 -2.11 -5.16
N MET A 48 -0.91 -2.08 -3.99
CA MET A 48 -1.75 -0.98 -3.52
C MET A 48 -1.27 -0.51 -2.15
N HIS A 49 -1.51 0.77 -1.84
CA HIS A 49 -1.29 1.34 -0.52
C HIS A 49 -2.11 2.63 -0.35
N PRO A 50 -2.86 2.81 0.74
CA PRO A 50 -3.75 3.97 0.93
C PRO A 50 -3.05 5.31 1.22
N GLY A 51 -1.72 5.34 1.24
CA GLY A 51 -0.89 6.45 1.75
C GLY A 51 -1.14 6.86 3.23
N PRO A 52 -0.28 7.74 3.80
CA PRO A 52 1.09 8.01 3.33
C PRO A 52 1.98 6.77 3.52
N ILE A 53 3.00 6.62 2.68
CA ILE A 53 3.89 5.44 2.70
C ILE A 53 5.15 5.75 3.50
N ASN A 54 5.58 4.84 4.38
CA ASN A 54 6.93 4.80 4.92
C ASN A 54 7.80 3.87 4.06
N ARG A 55 8.52 4.48 3.11
CA ARG A 55 9.44 3.75 2.22
C ARG A 55 10.57 3.09 3.00
N GLY A 56 10.90 1.85 2.65
CA GLY A 56 11.90 1.05 3.34
C GLY A 56 11.44 0.49 4.69
N VAL A 57 10.15 0.60 5.01
CA VAL A 57 9.54 0.01 6.21
C VAL A 57 8.52 -1.05 5.79
N GLU A 58 7.29 -0.66 5.45
CA GLU A 58 6.27 -1.61 4.96
C GLU A 58 6.45 -2.01 3.49
N ILE A 59 7.14 -1.19 2.69
CA ILE A 59 7.33 -1.43 1.26
C ILE A 59 8.67 -0.83 0.81
N ASP A 60 9.41 -1.55 -0.02
CA ASP A 60 10.64 -1.04 -0.62
C ASP A 60 10.32 0.05 -1.67
N SER A 61 11.23 1.00 -1.84
CA SER A 61 10.98 2.15 -2.73
C SER A 61 10.79 1.73 -4.18
N ASP A 62 11.57 0.75 -4.65
CA ASP A 62 11.51 0.23 -6.01
C ASP A 62 10.23 -0.56 -6.28
N VAL A 63 9.64 -1.20 -5.27
CA VAL A 63 8.32 -1.82 -5.35
C VAL A 63 7.23 -0.75 -5.48
N ALA A 64 7.29 0.29 -4.62
CA ALA A 64 6.30 1.38 -4.64
C ALA A 64 6.29 2.14 -5.98
N ASP A 65 7.42 2.21 -6.68
CA ASP A 65 7.58 2.89 -7.97
C ASP A 65 7.56 1.93 -9.17
N SER A 66 7.31 0.63 -8.95
CA SER A 66 7.28 -0.38 -10.01
C SER A 66 6.03 -0.28 -10.89
N ASN A 67 6.09 -0.89 -12.07
CA ASN A 67 4.93 -1.02 -12.96
C ASN A 67 3.76 -1.82 -12.35
N GLN A 68 4.05 -2.61 -11.30
CA GLN A 68 3.04 -3.35 -10.55
C GLN A 68 2.28 -2.47 -9.55
N SER A 69 2.79 -1.27 -9.25
CA SER A 69 2.21 -0.35 -8.27
C SER A 69 1.15 0.55 -8.91
N ILE A 70 -0.02 0.62 -8.28
CA ILE A 70 -1.09 1.53 -8.66
C ILE A 70 -1.33 2.64 -7.62
N ILE A 71 -0.39 2.88 -6.71
CA ILE A 71 -0.58 3.77 -5.55
C ILE A 71 -0.91 5.20 -6.00
N LEU A 72 -0.21 5.74 -7.01
CA LEU A 72 -0.50 7.09 -7.50
C LEU A 72 -1.86 7.15 -8.22
N GLN A 73 -2.21 6.09 -8.94
CA GLN A 73 -3.51 5.94 -9.57
C GLN A 73 -4.63 5.86 -8.52
N GLN A 74 -4.40 5.27 -7.33
CA GLN A 74 -5.38 5.32 -6.24
C GLN A 74 -5.68 6.76 -5.79
N VAL A 75 -4.67 7.63 -5.73
CA VAL A 75 -4.85 9.04 -5.37
C VAL A 75 -5.69 9.77 -6.42
N GLU A 76 -5.38 9.57 -7.70
CA GLU A 76 -6.13 10.13 -8.83
C GLU A 76 -7.58 9.63 -8.84
N ASN A 77 -7.77 8.31 -8.77
CA ASN A 77 -9.09 7.68 -8.71
C ASN A 77 -9.90 8.16 -7.50
N GLY A 78 -9.23 8.47 -6.38
CA GLY A 78 -9.85 9.05 -5.21
C GLY A 78 -10.55 10.39 -5.48
N VAL A 79 -10.07 11.20 -6.43
CA VAL A 79 -10.75 12.45 -6.84
C VAL A 79 -12.05 12.13 -7.56
N ALA A 80 -12.00 11.27 -8.57
CA ALA A 80 -13.18 10.88 -9.36
C ALA A 80 -14.26 10.23 -8.48
N VAL A 81 -13.87 9.32 -7.57
CA VAL A 81 -14.79 8.68 -6.62
C VAL A 81 -15.44 9.71 -5.71
N ARG A 82 -14.68 10.67 -5.14
CA ARG A 82 -15.24 11.72 -4.29
C ARG A 82 -16.20 12.64 -5.06
N MET A 83 -15.88 13.00 -6.30
CA MET A 83 -16.77 13.78 -7.16
C MET A 83 -18.08 13.03 -7.42
N ALA A 84 -18.02 11.74 -7.74
CA ALA A 84 -19.21 10.91 -7.95
C ALA A 84 -20.07 10.81 -6.68
N VAL A 85 -19.45 10.57 -5.51
CA VAL A 85 -20.16 10.53 -4.22
C VAL A 85 -20.85 11.87 -3.93
N LEU A 86 -20.15 13.00 -4.11
CA LEU A 86 -20.74 14.33 -3.90
C LEU A 86 -21.88 14.62 -4.89
N TYR A 87 -21.74 14.19 -6.15
CA TYR A 87 -22.80 14.33 -7.15
C TYR A 87 -24.09 13.61 -6.71
N LEU A 88 -23.97 12.34 -6.30
CA LEU A 88 -25.11 11.55 -5.84
C LEU A 88 -25.76 12.14 -4.58
N LEU A 89 -24.96 12.65 -3.64
CA LEU A 89 -25.45 13.29 -2.41
C LEU A 89 -26.06 14.67 -2.63
N SER A 90 -25.73 15.35 -3.74
CA SER A 90 -26.27 16.67 -4.07
C SER A 90 -27.73 16.65 -4.55
N GLY A 91 -28.36 15.47 -4.65
CA GLY A 91 -29.75 15.32 -5.09
C GLY A 91 -29.98 15.49 -6.59
N LYS A 92 -28.91 15.48 -7.40
CA LYS A 92 -28.94 15.57 -8.87
C LYS A 92 -29.10 14.22 -9.57
N GLN A 93 -29.85 13.28 -9.00
CA GLN A 93 -30.17 12.01 -9.66
C GLN A 93 -31.43 12.13 -10.50
#